data_AF-A0A937JTA7-F1
#
_entry.id   AF-A0A937JTA7-F1
#
_cell.length_a   1.000
_cell.length_b   1.000
_cell.length_c   1.000
_cell.angle_alpha   90.00
_cell.angle_beta   90.00
_cell.angle_gamma   90.00
#
_symmetry.space_group_name_H-M   'P 1'
#
loop_
_entity.id
_entity.type
_entity.pdbx_description
1 polymer ?
#
loop_
_entity_poly.entity_id
_entity_poly.type
_entity_poly.pdbx_seq_one_letter_code
_entity_poly.pdbx_strand_id
1 'polypeptide(L)'
;MIPQSASDPVRQQALTALTAMFITQGHPPEYATHMATAAIFQTDLELRNAQLSHLLGWLQQQHPEIYQDALTIVENTRQEFEQRVQTG
;
A
#
# COMPACT_ATOMS: atom_id res chain seq x y z
N MET A 1 12.07 -8.60 8.57
CA MET A 1 11.71 -8.82 7.16
C MET A 1 10.24 -9.23 7.12
N ILE A 2 9.35 -8.39 6.59
CA ILE A 2 7.99 -8.82 6.26
C ILE A 2 8.17 -9.91 5.19
N PRO A 3 7.61 -11.11 5.37
CA PRO A 3 7.83 -12.19 4.42
C PRO A 3 7.37 -11.73 3.04
N GLN A 4 8.31 -11.69 2.09
CA GLN A 4 8.03 -11.69 0.65
C GLN A 4 7.21 -12.94 0.40
N SER A 5 5.89 -12.79 0.43
CA SER A 5 4.99 -13.91 0.34
C SER A 5 4.89 -14.27 -1.13
N ALA A 6 5.42 -15.45 -1.46
CA ALA A 6 4.93 -16.27 -2.55
C ALA A 6 3.42 -16.04 -2.75
N SER A 7 3.04 -15.65 -3.98
CA SER A 7 1.66 -15.62 -4.50
C SER A 7 0.55 -15.65 -3.44
N ASP A 8 0.18 -14.48 -2.90
CA ASP A 8 -1.00 -14.36 -2.04
C ASP A 8 -2.25 -14.75 -2.86
N PRO A 9 -2.95 -15.85 -2.51
CA PRO A 9 -4.10 -16.34 -3.27
C PRO A 9 -5.24 -15.31 -3.30
N VAL A 10 -5.37 -14.48 -2.26
CA VAL A 10 -6.37 -13.40 -2.22
C VAL A 10 -6.03 -12.34 -3.26
N ARG A 11 -4.76 -11.96 -3.37
CA ARG A 11 -4.29 -10.99 -4.36
C ARG A 11 -4.47 -11.52 -5.80
N GLN A 12 -4.19 -12.80 -6.03
CA GLN A 12 -4.41 -13.43 -7.34
C GLN A 12 -5.89 -13.46 -7.72
N GLN A 13 -6.75 -13.84 -6.77
CA GLN A 13 -8.20 -13.83 -6.99
C GLN A 13 -8.74 -12.42 -7.26
N ALA A 14 -8.25 -11.42 -6.53
CA ALA A 14 -8.60 -10.01 -6.76
C ALA A 14 -8.16 -9.54 -8.15
N LEU A 15 -6.93 -9.90 -8.58
CA LEU A 15 -6.42 -9.55 -9.89
C LEU A 15 -7.28 -10.13 -11.01
N THR A 16 -7.64 -11.42 -10.92
CA THR A 16 -8.52 -12.08 -11.89
C THR A 16 -9.90 -11.42 -11.93
N ALA A 17 -10.51 -11.17 -10.78
CA ALA A 17 -11.86 -10.60 -10.70
C ALA A 17 -11.91 -9.16 -11.26
N LEU A 18 -10.95 -8.31 -10.87
CA LEU A 18 -10.85 -6.93 -11.35
C LEU A 18 -10.53 -6.86 -12.85
N THR A 19 -9.64 -7.72 -13.34
CA THR A 19 -9.34 -7.78 -14.78
C THR A 19 -10.58 -8.17 -15.58
N ALA A 20 -11.34 -9.19 -15.14
CA ALA A 20 -12.59 -9.57 -15.78
C ALA A 20 -13.61 -8.42 -15.76
N MET A 21 -13.74 -7.71 -14.63
CA MET A 21 -14.59 -6.53 -14.50
C MET A 21 -14.20 -5.40 -15.47
N PHE A 22 -12.92 -5.09 -15.62
CA PHE A 22 -12.50 -4.05 -16.57
C PHE A 22 -12.70 -4.47 -18.04
N ILE A 23 -12.55 -5.76 -18.35
CA ILE A 23 -12.88 -6.28 -19.68
C ILE A 23 -14.38 -6.12 -19.97
N THR A 24 -15.27 -6.42 -19.01
CA THR A 24 -16.72 -6.24 -19.21
C THR A 24 -17.13 -4.78 -19.34
N GLN A 25 -16.32 -3.85 -18.82
CA GLN A 25 -16.46 -2.40 -19.03
C GLN A 25 -15.94 -1.93 -20.41
N GLY A 26 -15.38 -2.82 -21.22
CA GLY A 26 -14.92 -2.53 -22.60
C GLY A 26 -13.43 -2.22 -22.72
N HIS A 27 -12.63 -2.39 -21.66
CA HIS A 27 -11.19 -2.19 -21.73
C HIS A 27 -10.47 -3.37 -22.43
N PRO A 28 -9.42 -3.11 -23.23
CA PRO A 28 -8.57 -4.17 -23.77
C PRO A 28 -7.94 -5.03 -22.66
N PRO A 29 -7.75 -6.34 -22.85
CA PRO A 29 -7.27 -7.24 -21.78
C PRO A 29 -5.95 -6.82 -21.11
N GLU A 30 -4.99 -6.33 -21.89
CA GLU A 30 -3.70 -5.85 -21.37
C GLU A 30 -3.89 -4.61 -20.49
N TYR A 31 -4.69 -3.64 -20.97
CA TYR A 31 -5.01 -2.43 -20.22
C TYR A 31 -5.81 -2.75 -18.93
N ALA A 32 -6.79 -3.64 -19.02
CA ALA A 32 -7.56 -4.13 -17.87
C ALA A 32 -6.67 -4.76 -16.78
N THR A 33 -5.62 -5.50 -17.19
CA THR A 33 -4.66 -6.09 -16.26
C THR A 33 -3.84 -5.03 -15.53
N HIS A 34 -3.41 -3.98 -16.23
CA HIS A 34 -2.71 -2.84 -15.62
C HIS A 34 -3.62 -2.08 -14.65
N MET A 35 -4.87 -1.84 -15.02
CA MET A 35 -5.86 -1.20 -14.15
C MET A 35 -6.11 -2.02 -12.88
N ALA A 36 -6.32 -3.32 -13.02
CA ALA A 36 -6.52 -4.23 -11.88
C ALA A 36 -5.31 -4.22 -10.94
N THR A 37 -4.11 -4.25 -11.50
CA THR A 37 -2.85 -4.17 -10.74
C THR A 37 -2.75 -2.85 -9.97
N ALA A 38 -3.00 -1.71 -10.64
CA ALA A 38 -2.98 -0.40 -10.01
C ALA A 38 -4.02 -0.26 -8.91
N ALA A 39 -5.25 -0.76 -9.11
CA ALA A 39 -6.31 -0.74 -8.12
C ALA A 39 -5.96 -1.54 -6.86
N ILE A 40 -5.34 -2.72 -7.02
CA ILE A 40 -4.84 -3.52 -5.90
C ILE A 40 -3.75 -2.77 -5.14
N PHE A 41 -2.76 -2.21 -5.85
CA PHE A 41 -1.70 -1.43 -5.20
C PHE A 41 -2.25 -0.23 -4.44
N GLN A 42 -3.19 0.50 -5.03
CA GLN A 42 -3.84 1.64 -4.38
C GLN A 42 -4.56 1.22 -3.09
N THR A 43 -5.32 0.12 -3.15
CA THR A 43 -6.03 -0.43 -1.98
C THR A 43 -5.05 -0.86 -0.88
N ASP A 44 -3.95 -1.50 -1.24
CA ASP A 44 -2.90 -1.89 -0.30
C ASP A 44 -2.26 -0.66 0.37
N LEU A 45 -1.99 0.41 -0.39
CA LEU A 45 -1.46 1.68 0.17
C LEU A 45 -2.45 2.35 1.13
N GLU A 46 -3.73 2.39 0.78
CA GLU A 46 -4.78 2.94 1.65
C GLU A 46 -4.90 2.17 2.97
N LEU A 47 -4.87 0.83 2.91
CA LEU A 47 -4.89 -0.01 4.11
C LEU A 47 -3.67 0.27 5.00
N ARG A 48 -2.47 0.37 4.41
CA ARG A 48 -1.24 0.66 5.16
C ARG A 48 -1.27 2.04 5.80
N ASN A 49 -1.76 3.05 5.07
CA ASN A 49 -1.93 4.39 5.60
C ASN A 49 -2.91 4.41 6.78
N ALA A 50 -4.07 3.75 6.64
CA ALA A 50 -5.04 3.65 7.74
C ALA A 50 -4.45 2.95 8.97
N GLN A 51 -3.71 1.85 8.77
CA GLN A 51 -3.02 1.14 9.85
C GLN A 51 -2.00 2.02 10.55
N LEU A 52 -1.18 2.76 9.81
CA LEU A 52 -0.19 3.69 10.37
C LEU A 52 -0.84 4.85 11.09
N SER A 53 -1.89 5.45 10.53
CA SER A 53 -2.64 6.53 11.19
C SER A 53 -3.27 6.07 12.51
N HIS A 54 -3.86 4.88 12.54
CA HIS A 54 -4.41 4.31 13.77
C HIS A 54 -3.31 4.04 14.81
N LEU A 55 -2.17 3.50 14.39
CA LEU A 55 -1.03 3.25 15.28
C LEU A 55 -0.48 4.55 15.87
N LEU A 56 -0.27 5.59 15.05
CA LEU A 56 0.22 6.90 15.51
C LEU A 56 -0.79 7.57 16.45
N GLY A 57 -2.09 7.49 16.14
CA GLY A 57 -3.14 8.00 17.03
C GLY A 57 -3.16 7.29 18.38
N TRP A 58 -2.99 5.97 18.39
CA TRP A 58 -2.85 5.18 19.62
C TRP A 58 -1.61 5.58 20.42
N LEU A 59 -0.44 5.74 19.75
CA LEU A 59 0.79 6.20 20.40
C LEU A 59 0.63 7.59 21.02
N GLN A 60 -0.02 8.52 20.33
CA GLN A 60 -0.25 9.87 20.85
C GLN A 60 -1.05 9.85 22.16
N GLN A 61 -2.03 8.95 22.27
CA GLN A 61 -2.92 8.87 23.42
C GLN A 61 -2.33 8.05 24.57
N GLN A 62 -1.69 6.92 24.27
CA GLN A 62 -1.27 5.93 25.27
C GLN A 62 0.21 6.01 25.62
N HIS A 63 1.03 6.54 24.71
CA HIS A 63 2.50 6.58 24.83
C HIS A 63 3.08 7.93 24.34
N PRO A 64 2.63 9.07 24.89
CA PRO A 64 3.07 10.39 24.46
C PRO A 64 4.59 10.59 24.57
N GLU A 65 5.26 9.84 25.45
CA GLU A 65 6.70 9.87 25.66
C GLU A 65 7.53 9.41 24.45
N ILE A 66 6.97 8.55 23.59
CA ILE A 66 7.65 8.06 22.36
C ILE A 66 6.97 8.54 21.08
N TYR A 67 5.81 9.22 21.18
CA TYR A 67 5.03 9.64 20.03
C TYR A 67 5.86 10.46 19.02
N GLN A 68 6.68 11.39 19.52
CA GLN A 68 7.45 12.25 18.64
C GLN A 68 8.61 11.54 17.93
N ASP A 69 9.23 10.57 18.59
CA ASP A 69 10.26 9.72 17.98
C ASP A 69 9.63 8.83 16.90
N ALA A 70 8.46 8.25 17.18
CA ALA A 70 7.71 7.47 16.20
C ALA A 70 7.32 8.30 14.97
N LEU A 71 6.87 9.54 15.15
CA LEU A 71 6.55 10.45 14.05
C LEU A 71 7.80 10.76 13.21
N THR A 72 8.94 10.99 13.86
CA THR A 72 10.22 11.24 13.20
C THR A 72 10.66 10.04 12.35
N ILE A 73 10.48 8.81 12.85
CA ILE A 73 10.79 7.58 12.09
C ILE A 73 9.94 7.48 10.82
N VAL A 74 8.63 7.77 10.91
CA VAL A 74 7.74 7.74 9.73
C VAL A 74 8.15 8.78 8.70
N GLU A 75 8.49 9.99 9.14
CA GLU A 75 8.91 11.07 8.25
C GLU A 75 10.27 10.80 7.59
N ASN A 76 11.24 10.27 8.34
CA ASN A 76 12.52 9.85 7.77
C ASN A 76 12.33 8.75 6.71
N THR A 77 11.42 7.80 6.96
CA THR A 77 11.10 6.74 5.99
C THR A 77 10.54 7.31 4.68
N ARG A 78 9.71 8.36 4.75
CA ARG A 78 9.21 9.09 3.56
C ARG A 78 10.36 9.72 2.80
N GLN A 79 11.25 10.43 3.50
CA GLN A 79 12.40 11.11 2.88
C GLN A 79 13.35 10.10 2.20
N GLU A 80 13.66 8.99 2.86
CA GLU A 80 14.46 7.90 2.29
C GLU A 80 13.81 7.28 1.04
N PHE A 81 12.47 7.14 1.04
CA PHE A 81 11.75 6.70 -0.14
C PHE A 81 11.86 7.71 -1.29
N GLU A 82 11.63 8.99 -1.04
CA GLU A 82 11.73 10.05 -2.05
C GLU A 82 13.13 10.17 -2.61
N GLN A 83 14.14 10.06 -1.76
CA GLN A 83 15.52 10.06 -2.20
C GLN A 83 15.81 8.89 -3.14
N ARG A 84 15.36 7.66 -2.80
CA ARG A 84 15.51 6.50 -3.69
C ARG A 84 14.83 6.72 -5.04
N VAL A 85 13.63 7.27 -5.06
CA VAL A 85 12.90 7.59 -6.31
C VAL A 85 13.65 8.61 -7.15
N GLN A 86 14.29 9.60 -6.52
CA GLN A 86 15.08 10.62 -7.23
C GLN A 86 16.41 10.07 -7.77
N THR A 87 17.04 9.12 -7.07
CA THR A 87 18.35 8.58 -7.45
C THR A 87 18.30 7.39 -8.40
N GLY A 88 17.15 6.71 -8.51
CA GLY A 88 16.95 5.54 -9.39
C GLY A 88 17.44 4.24 -8.80
#